data_AF-A0A1B8ARZ9-F1
#
_entry.id   AF-A0A1B8ARZ9-F1
#
_cell.length_a   1.000
_cell.length_b   1.000
_cell.length_c   1.000
_cell.angle_alpha   90.00
_cell.angle_beta   90.00
_cell.angle_gamma   90.00
#
_symmetry.space_group_name_H-M   'P 1'
#
loop_
_entity.id
_entity.type
_entity.pdbx_description
1 polymer ?
#
loop_
_entity_poly.entity_id
_entity_poly.type
_entity_poly.pdbx_seq_one_letter_code
_entity_poly.pdbx_strand_id
1 'polypeptide(L)'
;MSDEEWNQRLQESEERRRQKDAQIQKEVEQERATAKEAAIKILTPYLAMVNGQREYQAKLAKKLKAYHEKPAGDKTPAEEWKAAYAEVGRILASVLVAFHFQMDKILGHDVQGPGIRKFYEAEMQSDMPQDSTIRAYLEHRQVTVSDDEVKYLESLVTKKVDLPIFILAASEDNLKRMSQTKDSSLSAPKALLEFVVEDDLIREEIIELFLEDDSE
;
A
#
# COMPACT_ATOMS: atom_id res chain seq x y z
N MET A 1 51.64 -27.86 44.52
CA MET A 1 50.37 -27.14 44.49
C MET A 1 49.51 -27.70 45.61
N SER A 2 49.04 -26.84 46.49
CA SER A 2 48.09 -27.24 47.53
C SER A 2 46.67 -27.28 46.97
N ASP A 3 45.77 -28.01 47.63
CA ASP A 3 44.35 -28.05 47.26
C ASP A 3 43.69 -26.66 47.33
N GLU A 4 44.20 -25.76 48.18
CA GLU A 4 43.78 -24.35 48.27
C GLU A 4 44.16 -23.55 47.03
N GLU A 5 45.39 -23.68 46.52
CA GLU A 5 45.82 -23.01 45.29
C GLU A 5 45.04 -23.50 44.06
N TRP A 6 44.67 -24.79 44.04
CA TRP A 6 43.82 -25.37 43.01
C TRP A 6 42.38 -24.83 43.06
N ASN A 7 41.79 -24.79 44.26
CA ASN A 7 40.44 -24.26 44.46
C ASN A 7 40.34 -22.77 44.12
N GLN A 8 41.37 -21.98 44.45
CA GLN A 8 41.43 -20.56 44.11
C GLN A 8 41.50 -20.36 42.58
N ARG A 9 42.32 -21.13 41.87
CA ARG A 9 42.38 -21.08 40.39
C ARG A 9 41.07 -21.53 39.72
N LEU A 10 40.37 -22.49 40.32
CA LEU A 10 39.07 -22.95 39.84
C LEU A 10 38.02 -21.82 39.97
N GLN A 11 37.97 -21.15 41.12
CA GLN A 11 37.08 -20.01 41.35
C GLN A 11 37.37 -18.84 40.40
N GLU A 12 38.64 -18.47 40.20
CA GLU A 12 39.04 -17.42 39.24
C GLU A 12 38.71 -17.80 37.78
N SER A 13 38.76 -19.09 37.44
CA SER A 13 38.35 -19.58 36.13
C SER A 13 36.83 -19.52 35.94
N GLU A 14 36.06 -19.90 36.96
CA GLU A 14 34.60 -19.80 36.92
C GLU A 14 34.12 -18.35 36.87
N GLU A 15 34.75 -17.45 37.63
CA GLU A 15 34.42 -16.03 37.62
C GLU A 15 34.70 -15.39 36.26
N ARG A 16 35.84 -15.73 35.62
CA ARG A 16 36.12 -15.30 34.24
C ARG A 16 35.12 -15.83 33.23
N ARG A 17 34.65 -17.08 33.38
CA ARG A 17 33.59 -17.62 32.51
C ARG A 17 32.29 -16.85 32.68
N ARG A 18 31.87 -16.60 33.93
CA ARG A 18 30.65 -15.82 34.22
C ARG A 18 30.74 -14.39 33.67
N GLN A 19 31.89 -13.74 33.80
CA GLN A 19 32.11 -12.40 33.23
C GLN A 19 32.02 -12.42 31.70
N LYS A 20 32.63 -13.42 31.05
CA LYS A 20 32.56 -13.59 29.59
C LYS A 20 31.13 -13.87 29.13
N ASP A 21 30.40 -14.74 29.83
CA ASP A 21 29.01 -15.05 29.51
C ASP A 21 28.11 -13.83 29.70
N ALA A 22 28.30 -13.05 30.77
CA ALA A 22 27.57 -11.80 31.00
C ALA A 22 27.87 -10.75 29.91
N GLN A 23 29.12 -10.68 29.44
CA GLN A 23 29.49 -9.79 28.35
C GLN A 23 28.83 -10.21 27.03
N ILE A 24 28.83 -11.51 26.70
CA ILE A 24 28.15 -12.04 25.52
C ILE A 24 26.64 -11.75 25.59
N GLN A 25 26.00 -11.94 26.74
CA GLN A 25 24.57 -11.61 26.91
C GLN A 25 24.31 -10.12 26.66
N LYS A 26 25.15 -9.24 27.19
CA LYS A 26 25.01 -7.79 26.98
C LYS A 26 25.19 -7.41 25.50
N GLU A 27 26.15 -8.02 24.81
CA GLU A 27 26.37 -7.79 23.37
C GLU A 27 25.15 -8.25 22.56
N VAL A 28 24.60 -9.43 22.86
CA VAL A 28 23.38 -9.95 22.21
C VAL A 28 22.16 -9.06 22.48
N GLU A 29 21.99 -8.56 23.71
CA GLU A 29 20.91 -7.63 24.06
C GLU A 29 21.02 -6.33 23.28
N GLN A 30 22.24 -5.79 23.15
CA GLN A 30 22.49 -4.57 22.39
C GLN A 30 22.21 -4.78 20.89
N GLU A 31 22.68 -5.87 20.30
CA GLU A 31 22.41 -6.22 18.90
C GLU A 31 20.89 -6.35 18.64
N ARG A 32 20.16 -6.99 19.54
CA ARG A 32 18.69 -7.10 19.45
C ARG A 32 18.01 -5.74 19.52
N ALA A 33 18.44 -4.87 20.44
CA ALA A 33 17.89 -3.52 20.54
C ALA A 33 18.11 -2.72 19.25
N THR A 34 19.33 -2.77 18.69
CA THR A 34 19.65 -2.11 17.41
C THR A 34 18.85 -2.69 16.24
N ALA A 35 18.68 -4.01 16.18
CA ALA A 35 17.85 -4.65 15.15
C ALA A 35 16.38 -4.23 15.24
N LYS A 36 15.83 -4.14 16.45
CA LYS A 36 14.48 -3.66 16.72
C LYS A 36 14.29 -2.22 16.27
N GLU A 37 15.21 -1.32 16.62
CA GLU A 37 15.17 0.08 16.19
C GLU A 37 15.23 0.21 14.66
N ALA A 38 16.12 -0.55 14.01
CA ALA A 38 16.22 -0.57 12.55
C ALA A 38 14.94 -1.12 11.89
N ALA A 39 14.31 -2.14 12.48
CA ALA A 39 13.06 -2.69 11.99
C ALA A 39 11.90 -1.68 12.10
N ILE A 40 11.76 -1.01 13.25
CA ILE A 40 10.76 0.04 13.45
C ILE A 40 10.94 1.16 12.42
N LYS A 41 12.18 1.61 12.18
CA LYS A 41 12.45 2.65 11.19
C LYS A 41 11.98 2.29 9.77
N ILE A 42 12.03 1.01 9.41
CA ILE A 42 11.55 0.51 8.11
C ILE A 42 10.02 0.35 8.12
N LEU A 43 9.44 -0.12 9.22
CA LEU A 43 8.02 -0.44 9.34
C LEU A 43 7.13 0.80 9.46
N THR A 44 7.58 1.85 10.15
CA THR A 44 6.80 3.07 10.35
C THR A 44 6.32 3.70 9.03
N PRO A 45 7.20 4.03 8.06
CA PRO A 45 6.75 4.59 6.78
C PRO A 45 5.91 3.60 5.97
N TYR A 46 6.20 2.29 6.05
CA TYR A 46 5.37 1.28 5.40
C TYR A 46 3.92 1.30 5.92
N LEU A 47 3.73 1.28 7.24
CA LEU A 47 2.40 1.29 7.85
C LEU A 47 1.65 2.61 7.59
N ALA A 48 2.36 3.74 7.53
CA ALA A 48 1.79 5.02 7.13
C ALA A 48 1.24 4.96 5.71
N MET A 49 2.06 4.51 4.74
CA MET A 49 1.64 4.30 3.35
C MET A 49 0.42 3.37 3.25
N VAL A 50 0.41 2.24 3.95
CA VAL A 50 -0.73 1.30 3.93
C VAL A 50 -2.01 1.95 4.46
N ASN A 51 -1.91 2.73 5.53
CA ASN A 51 -3.07 3.45 6.05
C ASN A 51 -3.54 4.54 5.06
N GLY A 52 -2.60 5.24 4.42
CA GLY A 52 -2.93 6.19 3.35
C GLY A 52 -3.69 5.54 2.19
N GLN A 53 -3.25 4.36 1.74
CA GLN A 53 -3.92 3.59 0.68
C GLN A 53 -5.36 3.20 1.05
N ARG A 54 -5.63 2.84 2.31
CA ARG A 54 -6.98 2.52 2.80
C ARG A 54 -7.93 3.73 2.74
N GLU A 55 -7.39 4.95 2.68
CA GLU A 55 -8.16 6.19 2.60
C GLU A 55 -8.33 6.74 1.18
N TYR A 56 -7.63 6.18 0.18
CA TYR A 56 -7.61 6.68 -1.20
C TYR A 56 -9.00 6.88 -1.78
N GLN A 57 -9.91 5.92 -1.60
CA GLN A 57 -11.26 6.05 -2.14
C GLN A 57 -11.96 7.32 -1.65
N ALA A 58 -11.87 7.62 -0.34
CA ALA A 58 -12.50 8.80 0.24
C ALA A 58 -11.81 10.09 -0.21
N LYS A 59 -10.47 10.10 -0.26
CA LYS A 59 -9.68 11.26 -0.73
C LYS A 59 -9.99 11.56 -2.20
N LEU A 60 -10.01 10.56 -3.07
CA LEU A 60 -10.30 10.68 -4.49
C LEU A 60 -11.73 11.15 -4.75
N ALA A 61 -12.72 10.56 -4.09
CA ALA A 61 -14.12 11.00 -4.22
C ALA A 61 -14.28 12.48 -3.81
N LYS A 62 -13.56 12.92 -2.77
CA LYS A 62 -13.55 14.32 -2.33
C LYS A 62 -12.87 15.23 -3.36
N LYS A 63 -11.71 14.85 -3.90
CA LYS A 63 -11.00 15.62 -4.94
C LYS A 63 -11.84 15.76 -6.21
N LEU A 64 -12.40 14.66 -6.70
CA LEU A 64 -13.28 14.66 -7.88
C LEU A 64 -14.46 15.63 -7.69
N LYS A 65 -15.10 15.62 -6.52
CA LYS A 65 -16.20 16.54 -6.22
C LYS A 65 -15.78 18.01 -6.12
N ALA A 66 -14.54 18.28 -5.73
CA ALA A 66 -14.03 19.65 -5.63
C ALA A 66 -13.65 20.24 -6.99
N TYR A 67 -13.12 19.41 -7.89
CA TYR A 67 -12.65 19.82 -9.21
C TYR A 67 -13.71 19.69 -10.31
N HIS A 68 -14.66 18.77 -10.16
CA HIS A 68 -15.77 18.58 -11.07
C HIS A 68 -17.09 18.79 -10.34
N GLU A 69 -17.85 19.78 -10.79
CA GLU A 69 -19.24 19.96 -10.36
C GLU A 69 -20.18 19.33 -11.38
N LYS A 70 -21.41 19.03 -10.92
CA LYS A 70 -22.48 18.59 -11.81
C LYS A 70 -22.65 19.60 -12.96
N PRO A 71 -22.58 19.18 -14.24
CA PRO A 71 -22.71 20.08 -15.37
C PRO A 71 -24.02 20.87 -15.36
N ALA A 72 -23.95 22.16 -15.72
CA ALA A 72 -25.12 23.02 -15.80
C ALA A 72 -26.13 22.48 -16.83
N GLY A 73 -27.37 22.25 -16.38
CA GLY A 73 -28.44 21.69 -17.22
C GLY A 73 -28.54 20.16 -17.20
N ASP A 74 -27.65 19.45 -16.51
CA ASP A 74 -27.79 18.03 -16.27
C ASP A 74 -28.99 17.74 -15.34
N LYS A 75 -29.80 16.75 -15.70
CA LYS A 75 -31.00 16.32 -14.97
C LYS A 75 -30.72 15.20 -13.97
N THR A 76 -29.50 14.66 -13.94
CA THR A 76 -29.11 13.59 -13.01
C THR A 76 -29.26 14.04 -11.54
N PRO A 77 -29.97 13.30 -10.69
CA PRO A 77 -30.14 13.66 -9.27
C PRO A 77 -28.82 13.82 -8.51
N ALA A 78 -28.81 14.63 -7.46
CA ALA A 78 -27.61 14.87 -6.65
C ALA A 78 -27.07 13.59 -5.98
N GLU A 79 -27.96 12.68 -5.56
CA GLU A 79 -27.56 11.39 -4.98
C GLU A 79 -26.88 10.48 -5.99
N GLU A 80 -27.25 10.54 -7.27
CA GLU A 80 -26.60 9.77 -8.34
C GLU A 80 -25.18 10.29 -8.60
N TRP A 81 -24.97 11.61 -8.53
CA TRP A 81 -23.63 12.20 -8.57
C TRP A 81 -22.78 11.79 -7.36
N LYS A 82 -23.35 11.78 -6.16
CA LYS A 82 -22.66 11.30 -4.96
C LYS A 82 -22.23 9.84 -5.09
N ALA A 83 -23.10 8.99 -5.63
CA ALA A 83 -22.77 7.59 -5.92
C ALA A 83 -21.67 7.49 -7.00
N ALA A 84 -21.73 8.32 -8.04
CA ALA A 84 -20.72 8.37 -9.09
C ALA A 84 -19.33 8.75 -8.56
N TYR A 85 -19.22 9.74 -7.68
CA TYR A 85 -17.94 10.09 -7.05
C TYR A 85 -17.37 8.92 -6.23
N ALA A 86 -18.22 8.21 -5.49
CA ALA A 86 -17.80 7.06 -4.69
C ALA A 86 -17.34 5.89 -5.59
N GLU A 87 -18.03 5.65 -6.69
CA GLU A 87 -17.72 4.61 -7.66
C GLU A 87 -16.42 4.90 -8.41
N VAL A 88 -16.27 6.10 -8.98
CA VAL A 88 -15.05 6.49 -9.70
C VAL A 88 -13.86 6.60 -8.73
N GLY A 89 -14.07 7.11 -7.52
CA GLY A 89 -13.05 7.12 -6.47
C GLY A 89 -12.58 5.71 -6.10
N ARG A 90 -13.49 4.71 -6.05
CA ARG A 90 -13.15 3.31 -5.81
C ARG A 90 -12.32 2.73 -6.96
N ILE A 91 -12.75 2.98 -8.20
CA ILE A 91 -12.03 2.52 -9.40
C ILE A 91 -10.60 3.08 -9.37
N LEU A 92 -10.45 4.39 -9.20
CA LEU A 92 -9.14 5.03 -9.16
C LEU A 92 -8.27 4.52 -7.98
N ALA A 93 -8.85 4.31 -6.80
CA ALA A 93 -8.13 3.68 -5.68
C ALA A 93 -7.64 2.28 -6.04
N SER A 94 -8.46 1.47 -6.72
CA SER A 94 -8.05 0.13 -7.16
C SER A 94 -6.92 0.17 -8.18
N VAL A 95 -6.92 1.17 -9.06
CA VAL A 95 -5.87 1.40 -10.06
C VAL A 95 -4.55 1.77 -9.39
N LEU A 96 -4.58 2.69 -8.42
CA LEU A 96 -3.38 3.09 -7.66
C LEU A 96 -2.80 1.93 -6.86
N VAL A 97 -3.64 1.18 -6.14
CA VAL A 97 -3.20 0.00 -5.37
C VAL A 97 -2.71 -1.12 -6.30
N ALA A 98 -3.31 -1.31 -7.47
CA ALA A 98 -2.82 -2.24 -8.49
C ALA A 98 -1.45 -1.81 -9.05
N PHE A 99 -1.22 -0.51 -9.21
CA PHE A 99 0.08 0.00 -9.66
C PHE A 99 1.19 -0.27 -8.64
N HIS A 100 0.92 -0.15 -7.34
CA HIS A 100 1.83 -0.61 -6.29
C HIS A 100 2.23 -2.08 -6.48
N PHE A 101 1.26 -2.95 -6.77
CA PHE A 101 1.54 -4.35 -7.07
C PHE A 101 2.44 -4.53 -8.32
N GLN A 102 2.32 -3.66 -9.34
CA GLN A 102 3.22 -3.64 -10.50
C GLN A 102 4.67 -3.30 -10.11
N MET A 103 4.88 -2.25 -9.32
CA MET A 103 6.23 -1.80 -8.92
C MET A 103 7.03 -2.93 -8.27
N ASP A 104 6.37 -3.78 -7.50
CA ASP A 104 7.04 -4.87 -6.79
C ASP A 104 7.23 -6.13 -7.62
N LYS A 105 6.28 -6.40 -8.53
CA LYS A 105 6.43 -7.48 -9.52
C LYS A 105 7.59 -7.22 -10.48
N ILE A 106 7.99 -5.96 -10.70
CA ILE A 106 9.17 -5.61 -11.50
C ILE A 106 10.46 -6.11 -10.83
N LEU A 107 10.55 -5.99 -9.50
CA LEU A 107 11.74 -6.34 -8.72
C LEU A 107 11.74 -7.78 -8.21
N GLY A 108 10.61 -8.50 -8.34
CA GLY A 108 10.48 -9.89 -7.88
C GLY A 108 10.48 -10.03 -6.37
N HIS A 109 10.11 -8.99 -5.64
CA HIS A 109 10.00 -8.99 -4.17
C HIS A 109 8.60 -9.46 -3.71
N ASP A 110 8.50 -9.86 -2.43
CA ASP A 110 7.23 -10.18 -1.76
C ASP A 110 6.39 -8.90 -1.59
N VAL A 111 5.67 -8.60 -2.67
CA VAL A 111 4.79 -7.47 -3.03
C VAL A 111 4.32 -6.53 -1.90
N GLN A 112 5.27 -5.71 -1.47
CA GLN A 112 5.21 -4.45 -0.73
C GLN A 112 5.45 -4.45 0.76
N GLY A 113 5.82 -5.57 1.38
CA GLY A 113 6.12 -5.60 2.82
C GLY A 113 7.60 -5.56 3.14
N PRO A 114 8.00 -5.01 4.30
CA PRO A 114 9.34 -5.19 4.84
C PRO A 114 9.68 -6.65 5.26
N GLY A 115 8.84 -7.63 4.90
CA GLY A 115 9.00 -9.05 5.22
C GLY A 115 8.66 -9.38 6.68
N ILE A 116 8.24 -10.62 6.93
CA ILE A 116 7.79 -11.09 8.26
C ILE A 116 8.89 -10.89 9.33
N ARG A 117 10.16 -11.05 8.96
CA ARG A 117 11.28 -10.87 9.89
C ARG A 117 11.31 -9.48 10.52
N LYS A 118 11.03 -8.42 9.75
CA LYS A 118 11.05 -7.05 10.29
C LYS A 118 9.95 -6.84 11.32
N PHE A 119 8.75 -7.34 11.04
CA PHE A 119 7.66 -7.34 12.02
C PHE A 119 8.02 -8.09 13.29
N TYR A 120 8.63 -9.27 13.17
CA TYR A 120 9.11 -10.04 14.33
C TYR A 120 10.19 -9.30 15.13
N GLU A 121 11.21 -8.73 14.47
CA GLU A 121 12.27 -7.92 15.10
C GLU A 121 11.69 -6.71 15.85
N ALA A 122 10.56 -6.17 15.39
CA ALA A 122 9.85 -5.06 16.02
C ALA A 122 8.78 -5.48 17.05
N GLU A 123 8.56 -6.78 17.25
CA GLU A 123 7.47 -7.33 18.09
C GLU A 123 6.07 -6.88 17.63
N MET A 124 5.89 -6.70 16.32
CA MET A 124 4.65 -6.24 15.69
C MET A 124 3.95 -7.36 14.92
N GLN A 125 2.63 -7.26 14.79
CA GLN A 125 1.88 -8.14 13.89
C GLN A 125 2.15 -7.77 12.43
N SER A 126 2.28 -8.78 11.57
CA SER A 126 2.47 -8.57 10.13
C SER A 126 1.22 -7.95 9.49
N ASP A 127 1.41 -6.87 8.73
CA ASP A 127 0.35 -6.21 7.96
C ASP A 127 0.53 -6.47 6.45
N MET A 128 0.49 -7.76 6.08
CA MET A 128 0.67 -8.27 4.71
C MET A 128 -0.47 -9.23 4.30
N PRO A 129 -0.85 -9.27 3.02
CA PRO A 129 -1.77 -10.30 2.54
C PRO A 129 -1.12 -11.69 2.66
N GLN A 130 -1.95 -12.72 2.86
CA GLN A 130 -1.49 -14.11 3.03
C GLN A 130 -0.97 -14.71 1.71
N ASP A 131 -1.49 -14.25 0.58
CA ASP A 131 -1.10 -14.65 -0.76
C ASP A 131 -0.73 -13.43 -1.62
N SER A 132 0.21 -13.62 -2.55
CA SER A 132 0.78 -12.56 -3.37
C SER A 132 -0.04 -12.28 -4.64
N THR A 133 -1.36 -12.34 -4.55
CA THR A 133 -2.27 -12.03 -5.67
C THR A 133 -2.72 -10.58 -5.63
N ILE A 134 -3.04 -9.99 -6.79
CA ILE A 134 -3.53 -8.61 -6.82
C ILE A 134 -4.84 -8.46 -6.04
N ARG A 135 -5.68 -9.50 -6.04
CA ARG A 135 -6.96 -9.52 -5.33
C ARG A 135 -6.73 -9.42 -3.83
N ALA A 136 -5.90 -10.30 -3.28
CA ALA A 136 -5.59 -10.27 -1.86
C ALA A 136 -4.94 -8.96 -1.44
N TYR A 137 -4.12 -8.37 -2.32
CA TYR A 137 -3.54 -7.05 -2.10
C TYR A 137 -4.62 -5.96 -2.02
N LEU A 138 -5.53 -5.90 -2.99
CA LEU A 138 -6.64 -4.94 -3.02
C LEU A 138 -7.57 -5.10 -1.81
N GLU A 139 -7.93 -6.34 -1.46
CA GLU A 139 -8.77 -6.66 -0.29
C GLU A 139 -8.09 -6.23 1.01
N HIS A 140 -6.79 -6.48 1.16
CA HIS A 140 -6.00 -6.07 2.32
C HIS A 140 -5.90 -4.53 2.47
N ARG A 141 -5.98 -3.80 1.36
CA ARG A 141 -6.11 -2.33 1.33
C ARG A 141 -7.57 -1.85 1.38
N GLN A 142 -8.53 -2.74 1.62
CA GLN A 142 -9.97 -2.45 1.71
C GLN A 142 -10.58 -1.87 0.42
N VAL A 143 -9.96 -2.17 -0.73
CA VAL A 143 -10.51 -1.78 -2.03
C VAL A 143 -11.29 -2.94 -2.64
N THR A 144 -12.60 -2.78 -2.71
CA THR A 144 -13.49 -3.80 -3.27
C THR A 144 -13.44 -3.77 -4.80
N VAL A 145 -13.23 -4.92 -5.42
CA VAL A 145 -13.18 -5.10 -6.88
C VAL A 145 -13.90 -6.38 -7.30
N SER A 146 -14.49 -6.35 -8.49
CA SER A 146 -15.06 -7.52 -9.15
C SER A 146 -14.00 -8.37 -9.84
N ASP A 147 -14.35 -9.61 -10.19
CA ASP A 147 -13.44 -10.53 -10.91
C ASP A 147 -12.95 -9.99 -12.24
N ASP A 148 -13.80 -9.25 -12.97
CA ASP A 148 -13.46 -8.68 -14.26
C ASP A 148 -12.59 -7.42 -14.14
N GLU A 149 -12.72 -6.68 -13.05
CA GLU A 149 -11.78 -5.61 -12.70
C GLU A 149 -10.43 -6.18 -12.29
N VAL A 150 -10.40 -7.25 -11.49
CA VAL A 150 -9.16 -7.93 -11.11
C VAL A 150 -8.38 -8.38 -12.36
N LYS A 151 -9.00 -9.16 -13.24
CA LYS A 151 -8.35 -9.62 -14.49
C LYS A 151 -7.84 -8.46 -15.33
N TYR A 152 -8.59 -7.36 -15.35
CA TYR A 152 -8.19 -6.17 -16.08
C TYR A 152 -6.96 -5.49 -15.48
N LEU A 153 -6.96 -5.26 -14.17
CA LEU A 153 -5.84 -4.67 -13.45
C LEU A 153 -4.59 -5.56 -13.57
N GLU A 154 -4.73 -6.90 -13.51
CA GLU A 154 -3.63 -7.83 -13.79
C GLU A 154 -3.06 -7.67 -15.20
N SER A 155 -3.93 -7.43 -16.19
CA SER A 155 -3.51 -7.19 -17.56
C SER A 155 -2.71 -5.89 -17.69
N LEU A 156 -3.10 -4.82 -16.97
CA LEU A 156 -2.37 -3.56 -16.94
C LEU A 156 -1.03 -3.71 -16.23
N VAL A 157 -1.01 -4.35 -15.06
CA VAL A 157 0.22 -4.69 -14.31
C VAL A 157 1.22 -5.43 -15.20
N THR A 158 0.73 -6.35 -16.02
CA THR A 158 1.57 -7.14 -16.94
C THR A 158 2.20 -6.30 -18.06
N LYS A 159 1.53 -5.22 -18.48
CA LYS A 159 2.04 -4.31 -19.52
C LYS A 159 3.14 -3.38 -19.02
N LYS A 160 3.30 -3.21 -17.70
CA LYS A 160 4.37 -2.41 -17.08
C LYS A 160 4.45 -0.96 -17.59
N VAL A 161 3.31 -0.30 -17.74
CA VAL A 161 3.26 1.11 -18.17
C VAL A 161 3.41 2.05 -16.98
N ASP A 162 3.86 3.27 -17.20
CA ASP A 162 4.03 4.29 -16.16
C ASP A 162 2.69 4.73 -15.55
N LEU A 163 2.71 5.23 -14.32
CA LEU A 163 1.50 5.56 -13.53
C LEU A 163 0.49 6.46 -14.27
N PRO A 164 0.87 7.57 -14.93
CA PRO A 164 -0.10 8.40 -15.65
C PRO A 164 -0.80 7.62 -16.77
N ILE A 165 -0.04 6.81 -17.52
CA ILE A 165 -0.56 5.97 -18.60
C ILE A 165 -1.42 4.84 -18.02
N PHE A 166 -1.04 4.30 -16.87
CA PHE A 166 -1.80 3.27 -16.17
C PHE A 166 -3.18 3.77 -15.76
N ILE A 167 -3.27 4.98 -15.20
CA ILE A 167 -4.53 5.65 -14.85
C ILE A 167 -5.37 5.91 -16.10
N LEU A 168 -4.78 6.50 -17.14
CA LEU A 168 -5.47 6.79 -18.40
C LEU A 168 -6.06 5.53 -19.03
N ALA A 169 -5.23 4.49 -19.20
CA ALA A 169 -5.67 3.23 -19.79
C ALA A 169 -6.81 2.61 -18.96
N ALA A 170 -6.72 2.65 -17.63
CA ALA A 170 -7.77 2.14 -16.76
C ALA A 170 -9.09 2.90 -16.90
N SER A 171 -9.03 4.23 -16.96
CA SER A 171 -10.21 5.08 -17.12
C SER A 171 -10.86 4.91 -18.50
N GLU A 172 -10.07 4.88 -19.57
CA GLU A 172 -10.57 4.71 -20.94
C GLU A 172 -11.27 3.36 -21.15
N ASP A 173 -10.72 2.27 -20.62
CA ASP A 173 -11.33 0.95 -20.76
C ASP A 173 -12.65 0.86 -19.97
N ASN A 174 -12.68 1.41 -18.75
CA ASN A 174 -13.92 1.50 -17.97
C ASN A 174 -14.98 2.35 -18.70
N LEU A 175 -14.60 3.50 -19.25
CA LEU A 175 -15.50 4.34 -20.04
C LEU A 175 -16.08 3.58 -21.24
N LYS A 176 -15.25 2.79 -21.92
CA LYS A 176 -15.67 1.93 -23.03
C LYS A 176 -16.65 0.85 -22.59
N ARG A 177 -16.40 0.16 -21.46
CA ARG A 177 -17.33 -0.83 -20.89
C ARG A 177 -18.67 -0.20 -20.55
N MET A 178 -18.66 0.94 -19.86
CA MET A 178 -19.87 1.68 -19.50
C MET A 178 -20.67 2.12 -20.72
N SER A 179 -20.01 2.40 -21.84
CA SER A 179 -20.65 2.76 -23.10
C SER A 179 -21.33 1.58 -23.79
N GLN A 180 -20.96 0.35 -23.47
CA GLN A 180 -21.52 -0.88 -24.04
C GLN A 180 -22.71 -1.43 -23.22
N THR A 181 -22.86 -1.04 -21.96
CA THR A 181 -23.95 -1.47 -21.09
C THR A 181 -25.25 -0.74 -21.43
N LYS A 182 -26.20 -1.43 -22.08
CA LYS A 182 -27.56 -0.92 -22.32
C LYS A 182 -28.34 -0.86 -20.99
N ASP A 183 -29.16 0.19 -20.84
CA ASP A 183 -30.13 0.40 -19.74
C ASP A 183 -29.62 0.90 -18.38
N SER A 184 -28.54 1.68 -18.32
CA SER A 184 -27.96 2.09 -17.03
C SER A 184 -27.86 3.61 -16.83
N SER A 185 -28.07 4.06 -15.59
CA SER A 185 -27.90 5.44 -15.09
C SER A 185 -26.41 5.84 -14.99
N LEU A 186 -25.63 5.49 -16.01
CA LEU A 186 -24.18 5.64 -16.02
C LEU A 186 -23.72 7.01 -16.53
N SER A 187 -24.61 7.99 -16.67
CA SER A 187 -24.23 9.32 -17.19
C SER A 187 -23.22 10.02 -16.28
N ALA A 188 -23.47 10.07 -14.97
CA ALA A 188 -22.58 10.75 -14.04
C ALA A 188 -21.20 10.10 -13.92
N PRO A 189 -21.06 8.77 -13.72
CA PRO A 189 -19.73 8.17 -13.67
C PRO A 189 -19.00 8.21 -15.03
N LYS A 190 -19.71 8.24 -16.17
CA LYS A 190 -19.08 8.45 -17.49
C LYS A 190 -18.47 9.85 -17.57
N ALA A 191 -19.25 10.87 -17.23
CA ALA A 191 -18.79 12.26 -17.25
C ALA A 191 -17.58 12.48 -16.33
N LEU A 192 -17.54 11.81 -15.17
CA LEU A 192 -16.39 11.86 -14.26
C LEU A 192 -15.14 11.20 -14.84
N LEU A 193 -15.27 10.04 -15.51
CA LEU A 193 -14.13 9.38 -16.14
C LEU A 193 -13.63 10.18 -17.35
N GLU A 194 -14.53 10.76 -18.14
CA GLU A 194 -14.18 11.69 -19.23
C GLU A 194 -13.39 12.88 -18.67
N PHE A 195 -13.87 13.49 -17.58
CA PHE A 195 -13.14 14.57 -16.90
C PHE A 195 -11.73 14.14 -16.47
N VAL A 196 -11.57 12.98 -15.85
CA VAL A 196 -10.24 12.46 -15.45
C VAL A 196 -9.32 12.22 -16.66
N VAL A 197 -9.87 11.82 -17.81
CA VAL A 197 -9.10 11.57 -19.05
C VAL A 197 -8.78 12.88 -19.79
N GLU A 198 -9.57 13.92 -19.64
CA GLU A 198 -9.36 15.20 -20.34
C GLU A 198 -8.52 16.20 -19.53
N ASP A 199 -8.62 16.17 -18.20
CA ASP A 199 -8.01 17.17 -17.33
C ASP A 199 -6.65 16.68 -16.77
N ASP A 200 -5.58 17.40 -17.12
CA ASP A 200 -4.22 17.10 -16.65
C ASP A 200 -4.04 17.40 -15.16
N LEU A 201 -4.68 18.47 -14.65
CA LEU A 201 -4.51 18.92 -13.27
C LEU A 201 -5.07 17.90 -12.28
N ILE A 202 -6.28 17.38 -12.54
CA ILE A 202 -6.85 16.32 -11.68
C ILE A 202 -5.99 15.05 -11.73
N ARG A 203 -5.37 14.73 -12.88
CA ARG A 203 -4.47 13.57 -12.96
C ARG A 203 -3.23 13.78 -12.12
N GLU A 204 -2.61 14.95 -12.19
CA GLU A 204 -1.47 15.30 -11.35
C GLU A 204 -1.84 15.17 -9.86
N GLU A 205 -2.98 15.70 -9.46
CA GLU A 205 -3.49 15.61 -8.07
C GLU A 205 -3.80 14.17 -7.60
N ILE A 206 -4.22 13.29 -8.52
CA ILE A 206 -4.40 11.85 -8.27
C ILE A 206 -3.05 11.15 -8.12
N ILE A 207 -2.06 11.53 -8.94
CA ILE A 207 -0.69 11.02 -8.87
C ILE A 207 0.00 11.49 -7.59
N GLU A 208 -0.21 12.74 -7.17
CA GLU A 208 0.31 13.26 -5.91
C GLU A 208 -0.25 12.50 -4.71
N LEU A 209 -1.54 12.10 -4.70
CA LEU A 209 -2.05 11.21 -3.64
C LEU A 209 -1.28 9.89 -3.52
N PHE A 210 -0.64 9.45 -4.60
CA PHE A 210 0.21 8.26 -4.64
C PHE A 210 1.68 8.58 -4.30
N LEU A 211 2.18 9.76 -4.70
CA LEU A 211 3.58 10.18 -4.54
C LEU A 211 3.86 11.02 -3.30
N GLU A 212 2.83 11.50 -2.60
CA GLU A 212 2.95 12.20 -1.32
C GLU A 212 3.68 11.26 -0.35
N ASP A 213 5.00 11.47 -0.26
CA ASP A 213 5.82 11.05 0.85
C ASP A 213 5.18 11.67 2.10
N ASP A 214 4.78 10.85 3.06
CA ASP A 214 4.47 11.28 4.43
C ASP A 214 5.77 11.77 5.14
N SER A 215 6.61 12.55 4.45
CA SER A 215 7.79 13.21 5.01
C SER A 215 7.40 14.62 5.48
N GLU A 216 6.69 14.69 6.60
CA GLU A 216 6.82 15.80 7.55
C GLU A 216 7.62 15.34 8.78
#